data_AF-A0A837KZE3-F1
#
_entry.id   AF-A0A837KZE3-F1
#
_cell.length_a   1.000
_cell.length_b   1.000
_cell.length_c   1.000
_cell.angle_alpha   90.00
_cell.angle_beta   90.00
_cell.angle_gamma   90.00
#
_symmetry.space_group_name_H-M   'P 1'
#
loop_
_entity.id
_entity.type
_entity.pdbx_description
1 polymer ?
#
loop_
_entity_poly.entity_id
_entity_poly.type
_entity_poly.pdbx_seq_one_letter_code
_entity_poly.pdbx_strand_id
1 'polypeptide(L)' 'MLYIDEFKEAIEKGYISSDTVMVVRKNGKIFDYVLPHEEVRDDEVVTVERVEDVMIELR' A
#
# COMPACT_ATOMS: atom_id res chain seq x y z
N MET A 1 8.89 5.22 -1.06
CA MET A 1 8.37 5.64 0.25
C MET A 1 7.10 6.37 -0.07
N LEU A 2 5.99 5.78 0.35
CA LEU A 2 4.66 6.19 -0.06
C LEU A 2 4.20 7.38 0.78
N TYR A 3 3.52 8.33 0.16
CA TYR A 3 2.90 9.45 0.86
C TYR A 3 1.37 9.31 0.91
N ILE A 4 0.76 9.92 1.92
CA ILE A 4 -0.69 9.83 2.14
C ILE A 4 -1.53 10.34 0.96
N ASP A 5 -1.06 11.38 0.26
CA ASP A 5 -1.81 11.94 -0.86
C ASP A 5 -1.83 10.99 -2.08
N GLU A 6 -0.73 10.28 -2.33
CA GLU A 6 -0.64 9.26 -3.38
C GLU A 6 -1.57 8.07 -3.07
N PHE A 7 -1.60 7.64 -1.82
CA PHE A 7 -2.45 6.52 -1.38
C PHE A 7 -3.95 6.90 -1.42
N LYS A 8 -4.31 8.13 -1.03
CA LYS A 8 -5.67 8.65 -1.18
C LYS A 8 -6.09 8.73 -2.64
N GLU A 9 -5.25 9.24 -3.52
CA GLU A 9 -5.54 9.32 -4.95
C GLU A 9 -5.80 7.93 -5.55
N ALA A 10 -5.07 6.90 -5.09
CA ALA A 10 -5.27 5.52 -5.54
C ALA A 10 -6.63 4.95 -5.11
N ILE A 11 -7.10 5.30 -3.91
CA ILE A 11 -8.44 4.94 -3.42
C ILE A 11 -9.51 5.71 -4.20
N GLU A 12 -9.35 7.02 -4.38
CA GLU A 12 -10.31 7.89 -5.07
C GLU A 12 -10.49 7.49 -6.54
N LYS A 13 -9.41 7.07 -7.21
CA LYS A 13 -9.45 6.56 -8.59
C LYS A 13 -9.92 5.10 -8.69
N GLY A 14 -10.16 4.43 -7.56
CA GLY A 14 -10.63 3.05 -7.51
C GLY A 14 -9.58 1.99 -7.84
N TYR A 15 -8.30 2.34 -7.88
CA TYR A 15 -7.22 1.36 -8.01
C TYR A 15 -7.17 0.46 -6.78
N ILE A 16 -7.42 1.03 -5.60
CA ILE A 16 -7.60 0.32 -4.34
C ILE A 16 -9.10 0.39 -3.99
N SER A 17 -9.79 -0.74 -4.09
CA SER A 17 -11.25 -0.82 -3.87
C SER A 17 -11.67 -1.84 -2.81
N SER A 18 -10.71 -2.57 -2.22
CA SER A 18 -10.95 -3.52 -1.13
C SER A 18 -10.60 -2.90 0.23
N ASP A 19 -11.10 -3.50 1.31
CA ASP A 19 -10.77 -3.11 2.70
C ASP A 19 -9.30 -3.38 3.04
N THR A 20 -8.62 -4.21 2.25
CA THR A 20 -7.22 -4.57 2.41
C THR A 20 -6.39 -4.28 1.17
N VAL A 21 -5.11 -3.99 1.36
CA VAL A 21 -4.13 -3.75 0.29
C VAL A 21 -2.83 -4.48 0.59
N MET A 22 -2.11 -4.89 -0.45
CA MET A 22 -0.73 -5.38 -0.33
C MET A 22 0.22 -4.20 -0.17
N VAL A 23 1.08 -4.25 0.84
CA VAL A 23 2.01 -3.18 1.22
C VAL A 23 3.44 -3.71 1.16
N VAL A 24 4.30 -2.99 0.45
CA VAL A 24 5.75 -3.23 0.48
C VAL A 24 6.33 -2.48 1.68
N ARG A 25 7.03 -3.18 2.57
CA ARG A 25 7.74 -2.56 3.70
C ARG A 25 9.25 -2.59 3.50
N LYS A 26 9.90 -1.46 3.80
CA LYS A 26 11.37 -1.36 3.89
C LYS A 26 11.77 -0.77 5.24
N ASN A 27 12.59 -1.50 5.99
CA ASN A 27 13.00 -1.12 7.34
C ASN A 27 11.82 -0.79 8.26
N GLY A 28 10.75 -1.59 8.18
CA GLY A 28 9.52 -1.42 8.96
C GLY A 28 8.58 -0.30 8.49
N LYS A 29 8.99 0.54 7.53
CA LYS A 29 8.17 1.63 7.00
C LYS A 29 7.45 1.24 5.72
N ILE A 30 6.28 1.83 5.51
CA ILE A 30 5.53 1.72 4.25
C ILE A 30 6.34 2.33 3.11
N PHE A 31 6.74 1.47 2.17
CA PHE A 31 7.53 1.88 1.02
C PHE A 31 6.65 2.13 -0.21
N ASP A 32 5.70 1.23 -0.46
CA ASP A 32 4.77 1.25 -1.58
C ASP A 32 3.55 0.34 -1.33
N TYR A 33 2.58 0.33 -2.24
CA TYR A 33 1.51 -0.69 -2.31
C TYR A 33 1.60 -1.48 -3.61
N VAL A 34 0.92 -2.63 -3.69
CA VAL A 34 0.89 -3.49 -4.87
C VAL A 34 -0.54 -3.69 -5.33
N LEU A 35 -0.81 -3.40 -6.60
CA LEU A 35 -2.10 -3.64 -7.23
C LEU A 35 -2.24 -5.10 -7.68
N PRO A 36 -3.47 -5.63 -7.83
CA PRO A 36 -3.69 -7.05 -8.14
C PRO A 36 -3.04 -7.58 -9.43
N HIS A 37 -2.62 -6.68 -10.33
CA HIS A 37 -2.00 -7.02 -11.62
C HIS A 37 -0.50 -6.72 -11.66
N GLU A 38 0.08 -6.28 -10.55
CA GLU A 38 1.52 -6.00 -10.43
C GLU A 38 2.26 -7.21 -9.86
N GLU A 39 3.48 -7.41 -10.35
CA GLU A 39 4.37 -8.45 -9.84
C GLU A 39 5.13 -7.92 -8.62
N VAL A 40 5.16 -8.73 -7.55
CA VAL A 40 6.02 -8.51 -6.39
C VAL A 40 7.42 -9.01 -6.72
N ARG A 41 8.45 -8.24 -6.37
CA ARG A 41 9.85 -8.68 -6.55
C ARG A 41 10.26 -9.62 -5.42
N ASP A 42 11.15 -10.57 -5.71
CA ASP A 42 11.61 -11.59 -4.75
C ASP A 42 12.25 -11.01 -3.47
N ASP A 43 12.79 -9.79 -3.54
CA ASP A 43 13.44 -9.08 -2.42
C ASP A 43 12.50 -8.18 -1.62
N GLU A 44 11.21 -8.11 -1.99
CA GLU A 44 10.22 -7.28 -1.32
C GLU A 44 9.52 -8.03 -0.19
N VAL A 45 9.52 -7.43 0.99
CA VAL A 45 8.68 -7.89 2.10
C VAL A 45 7.29 -7.29 1.90
N VAL A 46 6.33 -8.14 1.57
CA VAL A 46 4.94 -7.74 1.34
C VAL A 46 4.02 -8.27 2.42
N THR A 47 3.16 -7.38 2.91
CA THR A 47 2.13 -7.65 3.92
C THR A 47 0.75 -7.30 3.37
N VAL A 48 -0.28 -8.01 3.80
CA VAL A 48 -1.68 -7.63 3.51
C VAL A 48 -2.19 -6.87 4.73
N GLU A 49 -2.56 -5.62 4.53
CA GLU A 49 -2.93 -4.70 5.62
C GLU A 49 -4.26 -4.01 5.35
N ARG A 50 -4.97 -3.60 6.40
CA ARG A 50 -6.22 -2.85 6.26
C ARG A 50 -5.90 -1.46 5.72
N VAL A 51 -6.68 -1.00 4.76
CA VAL A 51 -6.53 0.35 4.17
C VAL A 51 -6.60 1.44 5.24
N GLU A 52 -7.45 1.27 6.25
CA GLU A 52 -7.57 2.18 7.39
C GLU A 52 -6.28 2.28 8.21
N ASP A 53 -5.60 1.16 8.46
CA ASP A 53 -4.37 1.12 9.27
C ASP A 53 -3.21 1.79 8.51
N VAL A 54 -3.10 1.53 7.21
CA VAL A 54 -2.15 2.22 6.30
C VAL A 54 -2.40 3.73 6.28
N MET A 55 -3.66 4.15 6.17
CA MET A 55 -4.05 5.56 6.21
C MET A 55 -3.70 6.25 7.53
N ILE A 56 -3.68 5.53 8.65
CA ILE A 56 -3.27 6.05 9.95
C ILE A 56 -1.75 6.19 10.02
N GLU A 57 -0.99 5.22 9.52
CA GLU A 57 0.48 5.25 9.54
C GLU A 57 1.07 6.33 8.62
N LEU A 58 0.43 6.61 7.48
CA LEU A 58 0.90 7.62 6.51
C LEU A 58 0.59 9.09 6.91
N ARG A 59 -0.15 9.33 7.99
CA ARG A 59 -0.52 10.67 8.47
C ARG A 59 0.64 11.45 9.10
#